data_AF-A0A7Y0SI96-F1
#
_entry.id   AF-A0A7Y0SI96-F1
#
_cell.length_a   1.000
_cell.length_b   1.000
_cell.length_c   1.000
_cell.angle_alpha   90.00
_cell.angle_beta   90.00
_cell.angle_gamma   90.00
#
_symmetry.space_group_name_H-M   'P 1'
#
loop_
_entity.id
_entity.type
_entity.pdbx_description
1 polymer ?
#
loop_
_entity_poly.entity_id
_entity_poly.type
_entity_poly.pdbx_seq_one_letter_code
_entity_poly.pdbx_strand_id
1 'polypeptide(L)'
;MAVKFSYPEGLPRPLLTDMSLNQSTGVLVTEFSTGRKRARKLPNRPSEMKATWMMKTSMAKLFESALDNWLLGRWFLMDIKTPFSDDLQQCEVLITQDPRDKRKPVNAKFWEYTATVQIKKVPQLDEGTLLDAMLAPNTFAELIAQLETTMMELP
;
A
#
# COMPACT_ATOMS: atom_id res chain seq x y z
N MET A 1 -17.33 2.75 -17.49
CA MET A 1 -16.12 2.38 -16.74
C MET A 1 -15.05 3.41 -17.09
N ALA A 2 -14.62 4.26 -16.16
CA ALA A 2 -13.52 5.17 -16.46
C ALA A 2 -12.24 4.34 -16.66
N VAL A 3 -11.57 4.50 -17.79
CA VAL A 3 -10.29 3.83 -18.04
C VAL A 3 -9.29 4.37 -17.03
N LYS A 4 -8.89 3.52 -16.07
CA LYS A 4 -7.88 3.89 -15.08
C LYS A 4 -6.52 3.90 -15.78
N PHE A 5 -5.84 5.03 -15.71
CA PHE A 5 -4.51 5.17 -16.30
C PHE A 5 -3.51 4.29 -15.55
N SER A 6 -2.75 3.47 -16.28
CA SER A 6 -1.72 2.60 -15.71
C SER A 6 -0.35 3.25 -15.82
N TYR A 7 0.54 2.95 -14.89
CA TYR A 7 1.93 3.36 -14.95
C TYR A 7 2.59 2.82 -16.25
N PRO A 8 3.32 3.67 -17.02
CA PRO A 8 3.87 3.26 -18.30
C PRO A 8 4.83 2.07 -18.21
N GLU A 9 4.58 1.03 -19.03
CA GLU A 9 5.46 -0.12 -19.15
C GLU A 9 6.79 0.31 -19.80
N GLY A 10 7.88 0.20 -19.04
CA GLY A 10 9.21 0.60 -19.47
C GLY A 10 9.86 1.64 -18.55
N LEU A 11 9.08 2.36 -17.74
CA LEU A 11 9.66 3.19 -16.69
C LEU A 11 10.06 2.35 -15.46
N PRO A 12 11.14 2.72 -14.76
CA PRO A 12 11.56 2.00 -13.57
C PRO A 12 10.51 2.13 -12.47
N ARG A 13 10.21 1.01 -11.80
CA ARG A 13 9.35 0.98 -10.62
C ARG A 13 10.09 1.55 -9.40
N PRO A 14 9.37 2.05 -8.38
CA PRO A 14 10.02 2.52 -7.17
C PRO A 14 10.75 1.35 -6.47
N LEU A 15 11.91 1.66 -5.89
CA LEU A 15 12.72 0.73 -5.12
C LEU A 15 12.03 0.39 -3.80
N LEU A 16 12.19 -0.87 -3.38
CA LEU A 16 11.60 -1.40 -2.15
C LEU A 16 12.40 -1.03 -0.90
N THR A 17 13.68 -0.69 -1.04
CA THR A 17 14.61 -0.48 0.10
C THR A 17 14.18 0.64 1.03
N ASP A 18 13.65 1.73 0.49
CA ASP A 18 13.24 2.92 1.26
C ASP A 18 11.71 3.07 1.34
N MET A 19 11.00 2.01 0.97
CA MET A 19 9.55 2.02 0.95
C MET A 19 9.03 1.92 2.39
N SER A 20 8.48 3.02 2.88
CA SER A 20 7.72 3.07 4.14
C SER A 20 6.27 3.35 3.82
N LEU A 21 5.36 2.46 4.26
CA LEU A 21 3.92 2.63 4.10
C LEU A 21 3.33 3.13 5.43
N ASN A 22 3.10 4.43 5.53
CA ASN A 22 2.55 5.06 6.72
C ASN A 22 1.05 5.29 6.54
N GLN A 23 0.24 4.62 7.37
CA GLN A 23 -1.20 4.86 7.38
C GLN A 23 -1.54 5.93 8.43
N SER A 24 -2.36 6.91 8.04
CA SER A 24 -2.96 7.86 8.98
C SER A 24 -3.78 7.14 10.06
N THR A 25 -3.95 7.72 11.25
CA THR A 25 -4.62 7.05 12.37
C THR A 25 -6.04 6.60 12.01
N GLY A 26 -6.36 5.36 12.38
CA GLY A 26 -7.63 4.70 12.05
C GLY A 26 -8.83 5.14 12.85
N VAL A 27 -8.57 5.88 13.92
CA VAL A 27 -9.51 6.10 15.00
C VAL A 27 -9.53 7.58 15.30
N LEU A 28 -10.70 8.18 15.12
CA LEU A 28 -10.98 9.51 15.65
C LEU A 28 -11.52 9.34 17.06
N VAL A 29 -10.75 9.84 18.03
CA VAL A 29 -11.15 9.88 19.43
C VAL A 29 -11.65 11.29 19.73
N THR A 30 -12.88 11.41 20.19
CA THR A 30 -13.48 12.67 20.63
C THR A 30 -13.67 12.62 22.14
N GLU A 31 -13.13 13.60 22.85
CA GLU A 31 -13.25 13.70 24.30
C GLU A 31 -14.50 14.53 24.65
N PHE A 32 -15.34 14.00 25.55
CA PHE A 32 -16.49 14.75 26.07
C PHE A 32 -16.10 15.50 27.34
N SER A 33 -16.80 16.60 27.62
CA SER A 33 -16.67 17.37 28.86
C SER A 33 -16.92 16.55 30.13
N THR A 34 -17.63 15.42 30.01
CA THR A 34 -17.91 14.47 31.10
C THR A 34 -16.79 13.45 31.33
N GLY A 35 -15.68 13.52 30.58
CA GLY A 35 -14.54 12.59 30.70
C GLY A 35 -14.68 11.29 29.90
N ARG A 36 -15.85 11.00 29.32
CA ARG A 36 -16.04 9.86 28.41
C ARG A 36 -15.36 10.14 27.06
N LYS A 37 -14.68 9.13 26.51
CA LYS A 37 -14.12 9.20 25.15
C LYS A 37 -14.98 8.39 24.17
N ARG A 38 -15.26 8.96 23.00
CA ARG A 38 -15.90 8.23 21.88
C ARG A 38 -14.89 8.00 20.78
N ALA A 39 -14.67 6.74 20.42
CA ALA A 39 -13.84 6.34 19.30
C ALA A 39 -14.71 5.95 18.10
N ARG A 40 -14.32 6.38 16.89
CA ARG A 40 -14.93 5.92 15.63
C ARG A 40 -13.85 5.50 14.62
N LYS A 41 -14.06 4.37 13.94
CA LYS A 41 -13.16 3.85 12.88
C LYS A 41 -13.44 4.58 11.57
N LEU A 42 -12.39 5.03 10.86
CA LEU A 42 -12.53 5.52 9.49
C LEU A 42 -12.28 4.36 8.50
N PRO A 43 -13.25 4.02 7.64
CA PRO A 43 -13.15 2.85 6.76
C PRO A 43 -12.23 3.07 5.55
N ASN A 44 -12.11 4.30 5.05
CA ASN A 44 -11.32 4.60 3.86
C ASN A 44 -10.22 5.61 4.21
N ARG A 45 -9.00 5.13 4.37
CA ARG A 45 -7.86 5.94 4.79
C ARG A 45 -6.77 5.91 3.72
N PRO A 46 -6.36 7.08 3.22
CA PRO A 46 -5.19 7.14 2.36
C PRO A 46 -3.95 6.78 3.19
N SER A 47 -3.06 6.05 2.54
CA SER A 47 -1.75 5.69 3.08
C SER A 47 -0.68 6.48 2.36
N GLU A 48 0.27 7.04 3.07
CA GLU A 48 1.40 7.76 2.50
C GLU A 48 2.59 6.83 2.37
N MET A 49 3.24 6.87 1.21
CA MET A 49 4.38 6.06 0.88
C MET A 49 5.53 6.92 0.39
N LYS A 50 6.74 6.68 0.89
CA LYS A 50 7.96 7.21 0.26
C LYS A 50 8.35 6.30 -0.90
N ALA A 51 8.45 6.87 -2.09
CA ALA A 51 8.85 6.18 -3.30
C ALA A 51 10.19 6.75 -3.78
N THR A 52 11.16 5.86 -4.03
CA THR A 52 12.47 6.23 -4.57
C THR A 52 12.68 5.54 -5.91
N TRP A 53 13.08 6.27 -6.95
CA TRP A 53 13.36 5.72 -8.27
C TRP A 53 14.83 5.95 -8.61
N MET A 54 15.57 4.88 -8.88
CA MET A 54 16.93 4.98 -9.39
C MET A 54 16.96 4.64 -10.87
N MET A 55 17.48 5.56 -11.69
CA MET A 55 17.45 5.40 -13.14
C MET A 55 18.66 6.01 -13.85
N LYS A 56 18.92 5.55 -15.07
CA LYS A 56 20.00 6.10 -15.92
C LYS A 56 19.60 7.45 -16.50
N THR A 57 20.58 8.28 -16.86
CA THR A 57 20.34 9.62 -17.44
C THR A 57 19.42 9.61 -18.68
N SER A 58 19.52 8.60 -19.54
CA SER A 58 18.62 8.47 -20.70
C SER A 58 17.16 8.24 -20.30
N MET A 59 16.95 7.46 -19.24
CA MET A 59 15.62 7.16 -18.70
C MET A 59 15.07 8.34 -17.88
N ALA A 60 15.93 9.10 -17.21
CA ALA A 60 15.55 10.30 -16.47
C ALA A 60 14.78 11.30 -17.33
N LYS A 61 15.21 11.51 -18.58
CA LYS A 61 14.51 12.39 -19.53
C LYS A 61 13.09 11.89 -19.86
N LEU A 62 12.91 10.58 -20.02
CA LEU A 62 11.60 9.97 -20.27
C LEU A 62 10.71 10.00 -19.04
N PHE A 63 11.29 9.79 -17.86
CA PHE A 63 10.56 9.88 -16.60
C PHE A 63 10.08 11.32 -16.34
N GLU A 64 10.93 12.32 -16.58
CA GLU A 64 10.54 13.72 -16.45
C GLU A 64 9.42 14.10 -17.41
N SER A 65 9.43 13.62 -18.66
CA SER A 65 8.31 13.89 -19.59
C SER A 65 7.03 13.15 -19.22
N ALA A 66 7.13 11.92 -18.69
CA ALA A 66 5.97 11.17 -18.21
C ALA A 66 5.35 11.82 -16.96
N LEU A 67 6.17 12.41 -16.09
CA LEU A 67 5.71 13.14 -14.91
C LEU A 67 4.82 14.32 -15.30
N ASP A 68 5.28 15.20 -16.18
CA ASP A 68 4.52 16.40 -16.59
C ASP A 68 3.24 16.04 -17.35
N ASN A 69 3.29 15.04 -18.22
CA ASN A 69 2.17 14.74 -19.11
C ASN A 69 1.10 13.89 -18.44
N TRP A 70 1.50 12.93 -17.59
CA TRP A 70 0.62 11.83 -17.19
C TRP A 70 0.53 11.59 -15.69
N LEU A 71 1.62 11.71 -14.94
CA LEU A 71 1.67 11.23 -13.55
C LEU A 71 1.40 12.32 -12.51
N LEU A 72 1.84 13.56 -12.75
CA LEU A 72 1.65 14.66 -11.79
C LEU A 72 0.17 15.08 -11.73
N GLY A 73 -0.37 15.16 -10.51
CA GLY A 73 -1.73 15.64 -10.24
C GLY A 73 -2.86 14.67 -10.65
N ARG A 74 -2.55 13.42 -11.00
CA ARG A 74 -3.54 12.41 -11.43
C ARG A 74 -3.40 11.10 -10.66
N TRP A 75 -4.53 10.42 -10.49
CA TRP A 75 -4.57 9.06 -9.96
C TRP A 75 -4.20 8.07 -11.06
N PHE A 76 -3.26 7.17 -10.77
CA PHE A 76 -2.84 6.12 -11.68
C PHE A 76 -2.68 4.79 -10.95
N LEU A 77 -2.74 3.69 -11.69
CA LEU A 77 -2.50 2.34 -11.17
C LEU A 77 -1.00 2.04 -11.21
N MET A 78 -0.46 1.57 -10.11
CA MET A 78 0.92 1.12 -10.00
C MET A 78 0.99 -0.13 -9.14
N ASP A 79 1.83 -1.06 -9.58
CA ASP A 79 2.18 -2.27 -8.84
C ASP A 79 3.10 -1.91 -7.67
N ILE A 80 2.62 -2.10 -6.45
CA ILE A 80 3.32 -1.79 -5.21
C ILE A 80 3.39 -3.04 -4.35
N LYS A 81 4.53 -3.25 -3.67
CA LYS A 81 4.64 -4.33 -2.69
C LYS A 81 4.01 -3.88 -1.38
N THR A 82 2.95 -4.57 -0.96
CA THR A 82 2.27 -4.32 0.31
C THR A 82 2.64 -5.39 1.34
N PRO A 83 2.55 -5.10 2.66
CA PRO A 83 2.85 -6.10 3.69
C PRO A 83 1.86 -7.28 3.72
N PHE A 84 0.74 -7.18 2.99
CA PHE A 84 -0.35 -8.16 3.01
C PHE A 84 -0.19 -9.29 1.99
N SER A 85 0.79 -9.19 1.09
CA SER A 85 1.03 -10.20 0.05
C SER A 85 2.51 -10.26 -0.29
N ASP A 86 3.01 -11.46 -0.61
CA ASP A 86 4.35 -11.62 -1.16
C ASP A 86 4.46 -11.02 -2.58
N ASP A 87 3.33 -11.00 -3.30
CA ASP A 87 3.20 -10.45 -4.64
C ASP A 87 2.96 -8.93 -4.66
N LEU A 88 3.31 -8.32 -5.80
CA LEU A 88 3.02 -6.93 -6.12
C LEU A 88 1.51 -6.75 -6.36
N GLN A 89 0.92 -5.76 -5.72
CA GLN A 89 -0.51 -5.46 -5.85
C GLN A 89 -0.74 -4.15 -6.60
N GLN A 90 -1.73 -4.15 -7.49
CA GLN A 90 -2.17 -2.95 -8.19
C GLN A 90 -2.89 -2.01 -7.22
N CYS A 91 -2.26 -0.87 -6.97
CA CYS A 91 -2.80 0.18 -6.10
C CYS A 91 -3.11 1.44 -6.90
N GLU A 92 -4.19 2.14 -6.52
CA GLU A 92 -4.45 3.51 -7.00
C GLU A 92 -3.58 4.50 -6.24
N VAL A 93 -2.79 5.24 -6.99
CA VAL A 93 -1.66 6.03 -6.52
C VAL A 93 -1.76 7.46 -7.03
N LEU A 94 -1.44 8.42 -6.16
CA LEU A 94 -1.30 9.84 -6.46
C LEU A 94 0.06 10.33 -5.98
N ILE A 95 0.83 10.98 -6.86
CA ILE A 95 2.06 11.67 -6.45
C ILE A 95 1.68 13.01 -5.81
N THR A 96 2.03 13.21 -4.54
CA THR A 96 1.71 14.44 -3.79
C THR A 96 2.86 15.44 -3.76
N GLN A 97 4.09 14.96 -3.75
CA GLN A 97 5.29 15.80 -3.87
C GLN A 97 5.97 15.52 -5.20
N ASP A 98 6.41 16.59 -5.88
CA ASP A 98 7.12 16.43 -7.13
C ASP A 98 8.47 15.71 -6.89
N PRO A 99 8.73 14.54 -7.50
CA PRO A 99 10.00 13.84 -7.38
C PRO A 99 11.22 14.67 -7.82
N ARG A 100 11.02 15.73 -8.62
CA ARG A 100 12.08 16.63 -9.08
C ARG A 100 12.72 17.44 -7.96
N ASP A 101 11.96 17.76 -6.90
CA ASP A 101 12.44 18.58 -5.78
C ASP A 101 13.59 17.91 -5.01
N LYS A 102 13.63 16.58 -5.01
CA LYS A 102 14.61 15.78 -4.25
C LYS A 102 15.46 14.88 -5.14
N ARG A 103 15.69 15.27 -6.40
CA ARG A 103 16.57 14.51 -7.30
C ARG A 103 18.03 14.63 -6.88
N LYS A 104 18.75 13.51 -6.84
CA LYS A 104 20.16 13.43 -6.44
C LYS A 104 20.96 12.56 -7.41
N PRO A 105 22.18 12.97 -7.80
CA PRO A 105 23.07 12.08 -8.53
C PRO A 105 23.65 11.03 -7.57
N VAL A 106 23.45 9.74 -7.87
CA VAL A 106 24.07 8.64 -7.12
C VAL A 106 25.47 8.36 -7.66
N ASN A 107 25.62 8.41 -8.98
CA ASN A 107 26.89 8.23 -9.70
C ASN A 107 26.79 8.95 -11.06
N ALA A 108 27.88 9.06 -11.82
CA ALA A 108 27.94 9.70 -13.13
C ALA A 108 26.88 9.22 -14.15
N LYS A 109 26.32 8.02 -13.95
CA LYS A 109 25.31 7.42 -14.84
C LYS A 109 23.92 7.30 -14.22
N PHE A 110 23.77 7.46 -12.91
CA PHE A 110 22.54 7.14 -12.18
C PHE A 110 22.04 8.33 -11.37
N TRP A 111 20.74 8.55 -11.48
CA TRP A 111 19.99 9.56 -10.76
C TRP A 111 18.94 8.89 -9.88
N GLU A 112 18.82 9.39 -8.67
CA GLU A 112 17.80 9.03 -7.71
C GLU A 112 16.76 10.14 -7.64
N TYR A 113 15.49 9.76 -7.73
CA TYR A 113 14.34 10.64 -7.58
C TYR A 113 13.53 10.16 -6.40
N THR A 114 13.13 11.06 -5.51
CA THR A 114 12.38 10.68 -4.30
C THR A 114 11.12 11.52 -4.18
N ALA A 115 9.97 10.86 -4.00
CA ALA A 115 8.68 11.51 -3.80
C ALA A 115 7.90 10.89 -2.65
N THR A 116 6.92 11.64 -2.17
CA THR A 116 5.84 11.07 -1.36
C THR A 116 4.62 10.85 -2.25
N VAL A 117 3.96 9.74 -1.98
CA VAL A 117 2.93 9.16 -2.82
C VAL A 117 1.79 8.74 -1.93
N GLN A 118 0.55 9.10 -2.29
CA GLN A 118 -0.65 8.68 -1.60
C GLN A 118 -1.28 7.48 -2.29
N ILE A 119 -1.57 6.44 -1.52
CA ILE A 119 -2.30 5.25 -1.92
C ILE A 119 -3.71 5.35 -1.36
N LYS A 120 -4.72 5.28 -2.22
CA LYS A 120 -6.12 5.55 -1.84
C LYS A 120 -6.69 4.55 -0.85
N LYS A 121 -6.58 3.26 -1.17
CA LYS A 121 -7.00 2.15 -0.31
C LYS A 121 -6.00 1.04 -0.49
N VAL A 122 -5.30 0.70 0.59
CA VAL A 122 -4.49 -0.51 0.64
C VAL A 122 -5.48 -1.67 0.82
N PRO A 123 -5.43 -2.72 -0.01
CA PRO A 123 -6.26 -3.89 0.20
C PRO A 123 -5.93 -4.49 1.57
N GLN A 124 -6.97 -4.65 2.38
CA GLN A 124 -6.91 -5.28 3.69
C GLN A 124 -7.68 -6.58 3.62
N LEU A 125 -7.27 -7.53 4.45
CA LEU A 125 -7.99 -8.79 4.61
C LEU A 125 -9.42 -8.48 5.11
N ASP A 126 -10.38 -9.23 4.61
CA ASP A 126 -11.77 -9.08 5.03
C ASP A 126 -11.99 -9.74 6.41
N GLU A 127 -12.99 -9.30 7.15
CA GLU A 127 -13.21 -9.78 8.53
C GLU A 127 -13.53 -11.29 8.57
N GLY A 128 -14.25 -11.80 7.56
CA GLY A 128 -14.54 -13.24 7.43
C GLY A 128 -13.27 -14.07 7.23
N THR A 129 -12.39 -13.63 6.31
CA THR A 129 -11.11 -14.31 6.07
C THR A 129 -10.18 -14.29 7.28
N LEU A 130 -10.29 -13.28 8.15
CA LEU A 130 -9.54 -13.21 9.40
C LEU A 130 -10.08 -14.25 10.40
N LEU A 131 -11.40 -14.34 10.56
CA LEU A 131 -12.04 -15.34 11.42
C LEU A 131 -11.66 -16.76 11.02
N ASP A 132 -11.71 -17.05 9.71
CA ASP A 132 -11.32 -18.35 9.17
C ASP A 132 -9.84 -18.65 9.47
N ALA A 133 -8.95 -17.67 9.29
CA ALA A 133 -7.53 -17.84 9.59
C ALA A 133 -7.24 -17.99 11.09
N MET A 134 -8.03 -17.36 11.97
CA MET A 134 -7.86 -17.49 13.42
C MET A 134 -8.42 -18.80 13.97
N LEU A 135 -9.47 -19.35 13.35
CA LEU A 135 -10.10 -20.60 13.75
C LEU A 135 -9.47 -21.82 13.07
N ALA A 136 -8.66 -21.61 12.02
CA ALA A 136 -7.90 -22.67 11.39
C ALA A 136 -6.97 -23.34 12.42
N PRO A 137 -7.06 -24.67 12.58
CA PRO A 137 -6.15 -25.38 13.47
C PRO A 137 -4.73 -25.25 12.92
N ASN A 138 -3.85 -24.63 13.70
CA ASN A 138 -2.47 -24.36 13.30
C ASN A 138 -1.59 -25.61 13.51
N THR A 139 -2.09 -26.60 14.26
CA THR A 139 -1.40 -27.86 14.53
C THR A 139 -2.31 -29.07 14.34
N PHE A 140 -1.71 -30.22 14.02
CA PHE A 140 -2.44 -31.49 13.79
C PHE A 140 -3.20 -31.96 15.04
N ALA A 141 -2.68 -31.67 16.23
CA ALA A 141 -3.34 -32.00 17.50
C ALA A 141 -4.62 -31.19 17.73
N GLU A 142 -4.60 -29.89 17.38
CA GLU A 142 -5.79 -29.03 17.45
C GLU A 142 -6.86 -29.46 16.44
N LEU A 143 -6.44 -29.95 15.28
CA LEU A 143 -7.33 -30.48 14.24
C LEU A 143 -8.04 -31.76 14.73
N ILE A 144 -7.31 -32.68 15.38
CA ILE A 144 -7.91 -33.89 15.98
C ILE A 144 -8.90 -33.53 17.08
N ALA A 145 -8.56 -32.59 17.97
CA ALA A 145 -9.46 -32.16 19.05
C ALA A 145 -10.74 -31.50 18.51
N GLN A 146 -10.66 -30.72 17.44
CA GLN A 146 -11.83 -30.15 16.75
C GLN A 146 -12.69 -31.22 16.07
N LEU A 147 -12.09 -32.26 15.49
CA LEU A 147 -12.83 -33.38 14.92
C LEU A 147 -13.53 -34.23 16.00
N GLU A 148 -12.87 -34.47 17.12
CA GLU A 148 -13.45 -35.23 18.23
C GLU A 148 -14.63 -34.51 18.88
N THR A 149 -14.54 -33.19 19.04
CA THR A 149 -15.63 -32.35 19.56
C THR A 149 -16.81 -32.27 18.59
N THR A 150 -16.56 -32.10 17.30
CA THR A 150 -17.63 -32.09 16.28
C THR A 150 -18.29 -33.46 16.09
N MET A 151 -17.56 -34.56 16.25
CA MET A 151 -18.13 -35.91 16.22
C MET A 151 -18.99 -36.24 17.45
N MET A 152 -18.75 -35.60 18.60
CA MET A 152 -19.56 -35.77 19.82
C MET A 152 -20.87 -34.97 19.81
N GLU A 153 -20.99 -33.94 18.97
CA GLU A 153 -22.22 -33.14 18.83
C GLU A 153 -23.16 -33.63 17.71
N LEU A 154 -22.78 -34.66 16.96
CA LEU A 154 -23.66 -35.32 15.99
C LEU A 154 -24.56 -36.33 16.72
N PRO A 155 -25.91 -36.26 16.56
CA PRO A 155 -26.86 -37.17 17.20
C PRO A 155 -26.77 -38.60 16.70
#